data_AF-A0AA38GC88-F1
#
_entry.id   AF-A0AA38GC88-F1
#
_cell.length_a   1.000
_cell.length_b   1.000
_cell.length_c   1.000
_cell.angle_alpha   90.00
_cell.angle_beta   90.00
_cell.angle_gamma   90.00
#
_symmetry.space_group_name_H-M   'P 1'
#
loop_
_entity.id
_entity.type
_entity.pdbx_description
1 polymer ?
#
loop_
_entity_poly.entity_id
_entity_poly.type
_entity_poly.pdbx_seq_one_letter_code
_entity_poly.pdbx_strand_id
1 'polypeptide(L)' 'RSHSIFSVTIHIKEATAEGQELVKCGKLNLVDLAGSENISRSGVRESRAREAGEINKSLLTLGRVITSLVDHLGHVPY' A
#
# COMPACT_ATOMS: atom_id res chain seq x y z
N ARG A 1 10.73 -5.34 11.56
CA ARG A 1 9.29 -5.29 11.27
C ARG A 1 9.12 -4.40 10.05
N SER A 2 8.47 -4.91 8.99
CA SER A 2 8.49 -4.25 7.68
C SER A 2 7.20 -4.51 6.93
N HIS A 3 6.88 -3.62 6.00
CA HIS A 3 5.82 -3.81 5.01
C HIS A 3 6.41 -4.48 3.76
N SER A 4 5.60 -5.23 3.03
CA SER A 4 5.96 -5.83 1.75
C SER A 4 4.91 -5.47 0.70
N ILE A 5 5.38 -5.10 -0.49
CA ILE A 5 4.53 -4.84 -1.65
C ILE A 5 4.97 -5.79 -2.75
N PHE A 6 4.10 -6.73 -3.10
CA PHE A 6 4.30 -7.63 -4.21
C PHE A 6 3.36 -7.25 -5.35
N SER A 7 3.93 -6.82 -6.48
CA SER A 7 3.17 -6.39 -7.65
C SER A 7 3.20 -7.46 -8.75
N VAL A 8 2.02 -7.91 -9.18
CA VAL A 8 1.84 -8.73 -10.38
C VAL A 8 1.37 -7.82 -11.51
N THR A 9 2.10 -7.81 -12.62
CA THR A 9 1.70 -7.07 -13.83
C THR A 9 1.48 -8.05 -14.96
N ILE A 10 0.30 -7.99 -15.58
CA ILE A 10 -0.14 -8.88 -16.65
C ILE A 10 -0.31 -8.04 -17.91
N HIS A 11 0.34 -8.45 -18.99
CA HIS A 11 0.14 -7.89 -20.33
C HIS A 11 -0.54 -8.95 -21.17
N ILE A 12 -1.72 -8.63 -21.71
CA ILE A 12 -2.51 -9.52 -22.56
C ILE A 12 -2.55 -8.89 -23.95
N LYS A 13 -2.26 -9.69 -24.96
CA LYS A 13 -2.47 -9.33 -26.37
C LYS A 13 -3.59 -10.19 -26.93
N GLU A 14 -4.61 -9.54 -27.48
CA GLU A 14 -5.77 -10.19 -28.09
C GLU A 14 -5.96 -9.65 -29.51
N ALA A 15 -6.24 -10.53 -30.46
CA ALA A 15 -6.71 -10.10 -31.78
C ALA A 15 -8.24 -9.94 -31.73
N THR A 16 -8.74 -8.80 -32.20
CA THR A 16 -10.18 -8.57 -32.36
C THR A 16 -10.71 -9.34 -33.58
N ALA A 17 -12.03 -9.53 -33.64
CA ALA A 17 -12.69 -10.11 -34.81
C ALA A 17 -12.43 -9.30 -36.11
N GLU A 18 -12.06 -8.04 -35.98
CA GLU A 18 -11.75 -7.11 -37.07
C GLU A 18 -10.26 -7.14 -37.47
N GLY A 19 -9.45 -8.01 -36.86
CA GLY A 19 -8.02 -8.15 -37.14
C GLY A 19 -7.13 -7.10 -36.47
N GLN A 20 -7.66 -6.31 -35.53
CA GLN A 20 -6.88 -5.35 -34.76
C GLN A 20 -6.23 -6.03 -33.54
N GLU A 21 -5.01 -5.64 -33.18
CA GLU A 21 -4.39 -6.07 -31.93
C GLU A 21 -4.79 -5.13 -30.79
N LEU A 22 -5.41 -5.69 -29.75
CA LEU A 22 -5.66 -5.05 -28.47
C LEU A 22 -4.61 -5.48 -27.46
N VAL A 23 -4.03 -4.51 -26.75
CA VAL A 23 -3.15 -4.76 -25.62
C VAL A 23 -3.85 -4.32 -24.33
N LYS A 24 -4.05 -5.25 -23.40
CA LYS A 24 -4.58 -4.97 -22.07
C LYS A 24 -3.47 -5.11 -21.04
N CYS A 25 -3.37 -4.15 -20.14
CA CYS A 25 -2.40 -4.18 -19.04
C CYS A 25 -3.16 -4.18 -17.71
N GLY A 26 -2.99 -5.23 -16.92
CA GLY A 26 -3.49 -5.33 -15.55
C GLY A 26 -2.34 -5.25 -14.56
N LYS A 27 -2.53 -4.53 -13.44
CA LYS A 27 -1.58 -4.54 -12.32
C LYS A 27 -2.32 -4.82 -11.02
N LEU A 28 -1.90 -5.86 -10.32
CA LEU A 28 -2.40 -6.24 -9.00
C LEU A 28 -1.29 -6.04 -7.97
N ASN A 29 -1.58 -5.31 -6.91
CA ASN A 29 -0.67 -5.15 -5.77
C ASN A 29 -1.19 -5.98 -4.60
N LEU A 30 -0.41 -6.94 -4.14
CA LEU A 30 -0.61 -7.68 -2.90
C LEU A 30 0.26 -7.02 -1.84
N VAL A 31 -0.38 -6.39 -0.86
CA VAL A 31 0.30 -5.60 0.18
C VAL A 31 0.16 -6.30 1.52
N ASP A 32 1.30 -6.62 2.13
CA ASP A 32 1.39 -7.14 3.49
C ASP A 32 1.97 -6.05 4.40
N LEU A 33 1.20 -5.66 5.42
CA LEU A 33 1.55 -4.55 6.30
C LEU A 33 2.02 -5.08 7.65
N ALA A 34 3.09 -4.49 8.18
CA ALA A 34 3.52 -4.72 9.55
C ALA A 34 2.41 -4.34 10.54
N GLY A 35 2.44 -4.98 11.71
CA GLY A 35 1.46 -4.73 12.76
C GLY A 35 1.52 -3.29 13.32
N SER A 36 0.36 -2.82 13.77
CA SER A 36 0.11 -1.48 14.32
C SER A 36 0.14 -1.44 15.85
N GLU A 37 0.79 -2.42 16.48
CA GLU A 37 0.77 -2.58 17.94
C GLU A 37 1.38 -1.37 18.69
N ASN A 38 0.86 -1.17 19.90
CA ASN A 38 1.24 -0.05 20.75
C ASN A 38 2.61 -0.26 21.41
N ILE A 39 3.53 0.66 21.12
CA ILE A 39 4.90 0.68 21.64
C ILE A 39 4.92 0.75 23.17
N SER A 40 4.01 1.50 23.80
CA SER A 40 4.01 1.67 25.27
C SER A 40 3.73 0.38 26.04
N ARG A 41 3.02 -0.57 25.41
CA ARG A 41 2.74 -1.89 25.98
C ARG A 41 3.83 -2.93 25.68
N SER A 42 4.82 -2.58 24.84
CA SER A 42 5.80 -3.54 24.33
C SER A 42 7.07 -3.66 25.18
N GLY A 43 7.35 -2.71 26.09
CA GLY A 43 8.52 -2.75 26.99
C GLY A 43 9.88 -2.67 26.27
N VAL A 44 9.89 -2.05 25.09
CA VAL A 44 10.97 -2.17 24.11
C VAL A 44 12.09 -1.13 24.31
N ARG A 45 13.36 -1.56 24.20
CA ARG A 45 14.58 -0.71 24.23
C ARG A 45 14.58 0.35 23.10
N GLU A 46 15.19 1.51 23.37
CA GLU A 46 15.24 2.71 22.51
C GLU A 46 15.33 2.48 20.99
N SER A 47 16.21 1.59 20.51
CA SER A 47 16.43 1.38 19.08
C SER A 47 15.20 0.80 18.35
N ARG A 48 14.47 -0.11 18.99
CA ARG A 48 13.25 -0.72 18.44
C ARG A 48 12.03 0.19 18.62
N ALA A 49 12.07 1.15 19.56
CA ALA A 49 11.02 2.15 19.70
C ALA A 49 10.96 3.09 18.48
N ARG A 50 12.13 3.47 17.93
CA ARG A 50 12.23 4.25 16.70
C ARG A 50 11.67 3.49 15.49
N GLU A 51 12.05 2.21 15.32
CA GLU A 51 11.54 1.36 14.24
C GLU A 51 10.01 1.22 14.31
N ALA A 52 9.46 0.93 15.49
CA ALA A 52 8.01 0.83 15.67
C ALA A 52 7.30 2.18 15.46
N GLY A 53 7.95 3.30 15.80
CA GLY A 53 7.43 4.64 15.54
C GLY A 53 7.26 4.92 14.05
N GLU A 54 8.26 4.58 13.23
CA GLU A 54 8.17 4.75 11.77
C GLU A 54 7.13 3.84 11.13
N ILE A 55 6.98 2.60 11.61
CA ILE A 55 5.91 1.69 11.15
C ILE A 55 4.53 2.28 11.43
N ASN A 56 4.28 2.74 12.66
CA ASN A 56 2.99 3.32 13.02
C ASN A 56 2.73 4.61 12.26
N LYS A 57 3.76 5.41 12.00
CA LYS A 57 3.66 6.62 11.18
C LYS A 57 3.26 6.31 9.74
N SER A 58 3.86 5.31 9.10
CA SER A 58 3.50 4.93 7.74
C SER A 58 2.06 4.40 7.67
N LEU A 59 1.62 3.61 8.65
CA LEU A 59 0.26 3.09 8.74
C LEU A 59 -0.78 4.19 8.98
N LEU A 60 -0.47 5.17 9.85
CA LEU A 60 -1.32 6.34 10.07
C LEU A 60 -1.45 7.18 8.80
N THR A 61 -0.35 7.36 8.08
CA THR A 61 -0.34 8.11 6.81
C THR A 61 -1.20 7.40 5.76
N LEU A 62 -1.07 6.07 5.64
CA LEU A 62 -1.93 5.26 4.78
C LEU A 62 -3.42 5.43 5.13
N GLY A 63 -3.76 5.38 6.42
CA GLY A 63 -5.12 5.62 6.89
C GLY A 63 -5.66 7.00 6.48
N ARG A 64 -4.84 8.05 6.63
CA ARG A 64 -5.21 9.42 6.21
C ARG A 64 -5.46 9.53 4.72
N VAL A 65 -4.63 8.88 3.89
CA VAL A 65 -4.82 8.84 2.44
C VAL A 65 -6.14 8.15 2.09
N ILE A 66 -6.41 6.98 2.68
CA ILE A 66 -7.66 6.23 2.44
C ILE A 66 -8.88 7.07 2.85
N THR A 67 -8.87 7.66 4.04
CA THR A 67 -9.96 8.54 4.52
C THR A 67 -10.16 9.72 3.57
N SER A 68 -9.09 10.40 3.16
CA SER A 68 -9.18 11.56 2.27
C SER A 68 -9.77 11.19 0.88
N LEU A 69 -9.48 9.98 0.39
CA LEU A 69 -10.04 9.46 -0.85
C LEU A 69 -11.52 9.10 -0.73
N VAL A 70 -11.90 8.45 0.37
CA VAL A 70 -13.29 8.07 0.65
C VAL A 70 -14.17 9.30 0.84
N ASP A 71 -13.68 10.32 1.54
CA ASP A 71 -14.41 11.55 1.82
C ASP A 71 -14.36 12.56 0.65
N HIS A 72 -13.72 12.19 -0.47
CA HIS A 72 -13.56 13.03 -1.66
C HIS A 72 -12.98 14.42 -1.37
N LEU A 73 -12.00 14.50 -0.48
CA LEU A 73 -11.35 15.75 -0.11
C LEU A 73 -10.55 16.32 -1.28
N GLY A 74 -10.49 17.65 -1.39
CA GLY A 74 -9.73 18.33 -2.45
C GLY A 74 -8.21 18.10 -2.38
N HIS A 75 -7.69 17.69 -1.22
CA HIS A 75 -6.27 17.35 -1.03
C HIS A 75 -6.12 15.97 -0.38
N VAL A 76 -5.33 15.10 -1.01
CA VAL A 76 -4.98 13.76 -0.50
C VAL A 76 -3.47 13.73 -0.19
N PRO A 77 -3.05 13.50 1.07
CA PRO A 77 -1.65 13.58 1.48
C PRO A 77 -0.88 12.28 1.21
N TYR A 78 -0.62 11.97 -0.06
CA TYR A 78 0.16 10.78 -0.48
C TYR A 78 1.59 10.74 0.07
#